data_AF-A0A956DCH0-F1
#
_entry.id   AF-A0A956DCH0-F1
#
_cell.length_a   1.000
_cell.length_b   1.000
_cell.length_c   1.000
_cell.angle_alpha   90.00
_cell.angle_beta   90.00
_cell.angle_gamma   90.00
#
_symmetry.space_group_name_H-M   'P 1'
#
loop_
_entity.id
_entity.type
_entity.pdbx_description
1 polymer ?
#
loop_
_entity_poly.entity_id
_entity_poly.type
_entity_poly.pdbx_seq_one_letter_code
_entity_poly.pdbx_strand_id
1 'polypeptide(L)'
;SGPERFYRFELAARTTVRVAALSASGVDVDVHVVDETATGAGCVMRANRELEVTLDAGTWFVVVDSFVDGTPQAGEYLVVIEPR
;
A
#
# COMPACT_ATOMS: atom_id res chain seq x y z
N SER A 1 0.30 -16.22 -0.85
CA SER A 1 -0.27 -14.87 -0.74
C SER A 1 -1.45 -14.93 0.20
N GLY A 2 -1.54 -13.99 1.15
CA GLY A 2 -2.75 -13.81 1.95
C GLY A 2 -3.72 -12.84 1.26
N PRO A 3 -4.84 -12.48 1.89
CA PRO A 3 -5.80 -11.57 1.27
C PRO A 3 -5.22 -10.17 1.12
N GLU A 4 -5.11 -9.68 -0.11
CA GLU A 4 -4.80 -8.29 -0.44
C GLU A 4 -5.88 -7.36 0.16
N ARG A 5 -5.45 -6.28 0.82
CA ARG A 5 -6.36 -5.27 1.38
C ARG A 5 -6.20 -3.96 0.65
N PHE A 6 -7.31 -3.45 0.11
CA PHE A 6 -7.35 -2.21 -0.67
C PHE A 6 -7.90 -1.07 0.17
N TYR A 7 -7.16 0.04 0.20
CA TYR A 7 -7.52 1.28 0.88
C TYR A 7 -7.61 2.39 -0.15
N ARG A 8 -8.83 2.87 -0.42
CA ARG A 8 -9.09 3.92 -1.40
C ARG A 8 -8.92 5.30 -0.78
N PHE A 9 -8.28 6.22 -1.50
CA PHE A 9 -8.24 7.64 -1.17
C PHE A 9 -8.33 8.50 -2.43
N GLU A 10 -8.66 9.77 -2.26
CA GLU A 10 -8.77 10.75 -3.33
C GLU A 10 -7.84 11.93 -3.05
N LEU A 11 -7.15 12.40 -4.08
CA LEU A 11 -6.32 13.60 -4.03
C LEU A 11 -6.96 14.69 -4.87
N ALA A 12 -7.19 15.86 -4.27
CA ALA A 12 -7.76 17.02 -4.97
C ALA A 12 -6.73 17.76 -5.85
N ALA A 13 -5.44 17.55 -5.61
CA ALA A 13 -4.33 18.19 -6.30
C ALA A 13 -3.11 17.26 -6.31
N ARG A 14 -2.12 17.57 -7.15
CA ARG A 14 -0.84 16.86 -7.17
C ARG A 14 -0.19 16.94 -5.78
N THR A 15 0.01 15.79 -5.14
CA THR A 15 0.40 15.69 -3.73
C THR A 15 1.47 14.62 -3.57
N THR A 16 2.49 14.90 -2.76
CA THR A 16 3.42 13.86 -2.29
C THR A 16 2.75 13.12 -1.14
N VAL A 17 2.64 11.80 -1.26
CA VAL A 17 2.01 10.95 -0.25
C VAL A 17 3.07 10.01 0.30
N ARG A 18 3.13 9.92 1.63
CA ARG A 18 3.87 8.88 2.32
C ARG A 18 2.92 7.78 2.75
N VAL A 19 3.31 6.54 2.48
CA VAL A 19 2.60 5.34 2.89
C VAL A 19 3.53 4.51 3.76
N ALA A 20 3.06 4.10 4.92
CA ALA A 20 3.80 3.20 5.80
C ALA A 20 2.89 2.11 6.37
N ALA A 21 3.43 0.90 6.49
CA ALA A 21 2.81 -0.22 7.19
C ALA A 21 3.66 -0.62 8.40
N LEU A 22 3.03 -0.62 9.57
CA LEU A 22 3.62 -1.10 10.82
C LEU A 22 2.95 -2.42 11.17
N SER A 23 3.71 -3.50 11.28
CA SER A 23 3.19 -4.83 11.55
C SER A 23 3.75 -5.40 12.87
N ALA A 24 3.03 -6.36 13.45
CA ALA A 24 3.52 -7.11 14.60
C ALA A 24 4.72 -8.01 14.22
N SER A 25 5.48 -8.46 15.22
CA SER A 25 6.59 -9.40 14.99
C SER A 25 6.10 -10.68 14.30
N GLY A 26 6.79 -11.10 13.24
CA GLY A 26 6.42 -12.28 12.45
C GLY A 26 5.34 -12.04 11.39
N VAL A 27 4.84 -10.81 11.27
CA VAL A 27 3.97 -10.38 10.18
C VAL A 27 4.80 -9.62 9.16
N ASP A 28 4.73 -10.05 7.90
CA ASP A 28 5.39 -9.40 6.79
C ASP A 28 4.36 -9.00 5.74
N VAL A 29 4.33 -7.70 5.48
CA VAL A 29 3.41 -7.07 4.55
C VAL A 29 4.21 -6.19 3.62
N ASP A 30 3.77 -6.11 2.37
CA ASP A 30 4.24 -5.21 1.34
C ASP A 30 3.17 -4.14 1.09
N VAL A 31 3.61 -2.92 0.77
CA VAL A 31 2.74 -1.80 0.40
C VAL A 31 2.89 -1.47 -1.07
N HIS A 32 1.78 -1.45 -1.80
CA HIS A 32 1.70 -1.03 -3.20
C HIS A 32 0.82 0.22 -3.30
N VAL A 33 1.21 1.18 -4.14
CA VAL A 33 0.31 2.24 -4.60
C VAL A 33 -0.12 1.88 -6.01
N VAL A 34 -1.43 1.80 -6.22
CA VAL A 34 -2.04 1.46 -7.51
C VAL A 34 -3.03 2.54 -7.93
N ASP A 35 -3.13 2.73 -9.24
CA ASP A 35 -4.06 3.68 -9.84
C ASP A 35 -5.53 3.27 -9.68
N GLU A 36 -6.42 4.07 -10.28
CA GLU A 36 -7.87 3.88 -10.19
C GLU A 36 -8.38 2.54 -10.74
N THR A 37 -7.58 1.81 -11.52
CA THR A 37 -7.96 0.47 -12.01
C THR A 37 -8.02 -0.56 -10.89
N ALA A 38 -7.33 -0.31 -9.76
CA ALA A 38 -7.20 -1.24 -8.65
C ALA A 38 -6.69 -2.63 -9.07
N THR A 39 -5.77 -2.67 -10.05
CA THR A 39 -5.14 -3.90 -10.54
C THR A 39 -3.63 -3.82 -10.42
N GLY A 40 -2.95 -4.98 -10.46
CA GLY A 40 -1.49 -5.03 -10.49
C GLY A 40 -0.88 -4.31 -11.71
N ALA A 41 -1.62 -4.18 -12.83
CA ALA A 41 -1.17 -3.42 -13.99
C ALA A 41 -1.09 -1.91 -13.73
N GLY A 42 -1.90 -1.41 -12.78
CA GLY A 42 -1.91 -0.02 -12.33
C GLY A 42 -0.93 0.29 -11.20
N CYS A 43 -0.05 -0.65 -10.84
CA CYS A 43 0.93 -0.44 -9.77
C CYS A 43 1.99 0.58 -10.18
N VAL A 44 2.03 1.72 -9.48
CA VAL A 44 2.99 2.81 -9.75
C VAL A 44 4.21 2.72 -8.85
N MET A 45 4.07 2.19 -7.64
CA MET A 45 5.18 1.99 -6.71
C MET A 45 4.86 0.88 -5.72
N ARG A 46 5.90 0.13 -5.31
CA ARG A 46 5.83 -0.85 -4.24
C ARG A 46 7.07 -0.82 -3.37
N ALA A 47 6.91 -1.14 -2.10
CA ALA A 47 7.99 -1.30 -1.15
C ALA A 47 7.55 -2.22 -0.01
N ASN A 48 8.50 -2.75 0.76
CA ASN A 48 8.16 -3.66 1.86
C ASN A 48 7.33 -2.93 2.92
N ARG A 49 7.79 -1.80 3.47
CA ARG A 49 7.07 -1.18 4.61
C ARG A 49 6.77 0.30 4.46
N GLU A 50 7.48 0.99 3.58
CA GLU A 50 7.36 2.42 3.46
C GLU A 50 7.74 2.88 2.07
N LEU A 51 6.99 3.84 1.54
CA LEU A 51 7.29 4.54 0.32
C LEU A 51 6.83 5.99 0.39
N GLU A 52 7.41 6.82 -0.46
CA GLU A 52 6.95 8.19 -0.73
C GLU A 52 6.81 8.34 -2.24
N VAL A 53 5.66 8.85 -2.69
CA VAL A 53 5.34 8.98 -4.11
C VAL A 53 4.55 10.26 -4.36
N THR A 54 4.89 10.99 -5.42
CA THR A 54 4.11 12.13 -5.89
C THR A 54 3.07 11.68 -6.88
N LEU A 55 1.81 11.90 -6.54
CA LEU A 55 0.64 11.47 -7.30
C LEU A 55 -0.12 12.69 -7.83
N ASP A 56 -0.67 12.58 -9.03
CA ASP A 56 -1.60 13.59 -9.55
C ASP A 56 -2.96 13.52 -8.84
N ALA A 57 -3.77 14.56 -9.04
CA ALA A 57 -5.16 14.55 -8.57
C ALA A 57 -5.92 13.35 -9.16
N GLY A 58 -6.74 12.70 -8.36
CA GLY A 58 -7.47 11.50 -8.79
C GLY A 58 -7.74 10.50 -7.67
N THR A 59 -8.28 9.36 -8.05
CA THR A 59 -8.49 8.21 -7.16
C THR A 59 -7.27 7.32 -7.16
N TRP A 60 -6.81 6.94 -5.98
CA TRP A 60 -5.69 6.04 -5.78
C TRP A 60 -6.03 4.98 -4.74
N PHE A 61 -5.29 3.88 -4.76
CA PHE A 61 -5.41 2.84 -3.77
C PHE A 61 -4.04 2.50 -3.18
N VAL A 62 -4.00 2.31 -1.87
CA VAL A 62 -2.94 1.55 -1.21
C VAL A 62 -3.39 0.11 -1.09
N VAL A 63 -2.56 -0.82 -1.56
CA VAL A 63 -2.75 -2.26 -1.38
C VAL A 63 -1.74 -2.74 -0.36
N VAL A 64 -2.22 -3.44 0.66
CA VAL A 64 -1.37 -4.16 1.61
C VAL A 64 -1.48 -5.66 1.28
N ASP A 65 -0.38 -6.25 0.83
CA ASP A 65 -0.25 -7.68 0.53
C ASP A 65 0.58 -8.35 1.61
N SER A 66 0.12 -9.47 2.17
CA SER A 66 0.90 -10.22 3.15
C SER A 66 1.83 -11.20 2.44
N PHE A 67 3.12 -11.07 2.72
CA PHE A 67 4.17 -11.87 2.13
C PHE A 67 4.06 -13.35 2.53
N VAL A 68 4.47 -14.25 1.62
CA VAL A 68 4.47 -15.69 1.84
C VAL A 68 5.79 -16.30 1.39
N ASP A 69 6.57 -16.77 2.36
CA ASP A 69 7.82 -17.52 2.14
C ASP A 69 7.61 -19.00 2.53
N GLY A 70 6.77 -19.70 1.76
CA GLY A 70 6.32 -21.07 2.07
C GLY A 70 5.33 -21.17 3.24
N THR A 71 5.32 -20.21 4.17
CA THR A 71 4.33 -20.05 5.24
C THR A 71 3.71 -18.65 5.16
N PRO A 72 2.38 -18.50 5.28
CA PRO A 72 1.76 -17.18 5.32
C PRO A 72 2.24 -16.37 6.53
N GLN A 73 2.81 -15.18 6.30
CA GLN A 73 3.21 -14.23 7.35
C GLN A 73 2.13 -13.16 7.55
N ALA A 74 0.87 -13.58 7.54
CA ALA A 74 -0.27 -12.69 7.72
C ALA A 74 -0.49 -12.36 9.21
N GLY A 75 -1.03 -11.17 9.48
CA GLY A 75 -1.43 -10.77 10.82
C GLY A 75 -1.81 -9.30 10.91
N GLU A 76 -1.85 -8.78 12.12
CA GLU A 76 -2.25 -7.39 12.39
C GLU A 76 -1.20 -6.38 11.92
N TYR A 77 -1.68 -5.30 11.33
CA TYR A 77 -0.89 -4.15 10.93
C TYR A 77 -1.68 -2.85 11.06
N LEU A 78 -0.96 -1.74 11.12
CA LEU A 78 -1.45 -0.38 10.97
C LEU A 78 -0.91 0.19 9.66
N VAL A 79 -1.81 0.66 8.79
CA VAL A 79 -1.44 1.44 7.61
C VAL A 79 -1.64 2.92 7.88
N VAL A 80 -0.63 3.72 7.55
CA VAL A 80 -0.66 5.18 7.62
C VAL A 80 -0.50 5.73 6.22
N ILE A 81 -1.43 6.59 5.82
CA ILE A 81 -1.43 7.29 4.54
C ILE A 81 -1.51 8.77 4.87
N GLU A 82 -0.44 9.52 4.60
CA GLU A 82 -0.35 10.94 4.95
C GLU A 82 0.13 11.78 3.75
N PRO A 83 -0.50 12.93 3.48
CA PRO A 83 0.07 13.90 2.55
C PRO A 83 1.32 14.57 3.16
N ARG A 84 2.25 14.97 2.31
CA ARG A 84 3.45 15.76 2.63
C ARG A 84 3.37 17.17 2.08
#